data_AF-A0A380FH88-F1
#
_entry.id   AF-A0A380FH88-F1
#
_cell.length_a   1.000
_cell.length_b   1.000
_cell.length_c   1.000
_cell.angle_alpha   90.00
_cell.angle_beta   90.00
_cell.angle_gamma   90.00
#
_symmetry.space_group_name_H-M   'P 1'
#
loop_
_entity.id
_entity.type
_entity.pdbx_description
1 polymer ?
#
loop_
_entity_poly.entity_id
_entity_poly.type
_entity_poly.pdbx_seq_one_letter_code
_entity_poly.pdbx_strand_id
1 'polypeptide(L)'
;MASLIEDESNVIAILSNVSALLNDNLDQINWVGFYLMENGELILGPFQGHPACVHIAVGKGVCGTAVAEDKSQLVEDVNAFPGHIACDANSKIRSGSTHTQRWYSDWCTRY
;
A
#
# COMPACT_ATOMS: atom_id res chain seq x y z
N MET A 1 -10.21 6.60 15.75
CA MET A 1 -10.43 5.44 14.86
C MET A 1 -11.80 4.83 15.11
N ALA A 2 -12.12 4.43 16.36
CA ALA A 2 -13.44 3.95 16.79
C ALA A 2 -14.64 4.69 16.16
N SER A 3 -14.75 6.01 16.32
CA SER A 3 -15.92 6.77 15.83
C SER A 3 -16.08 6.89 14.31
N LEU A 4 -15.10 6.51 13.50
CA LEU A 4 -15.18 6.53 12.03
C LEU A 4 -15.71 5.20 11.46
N ILE A 5 -15.77 4.16 12.28
CA ILE A 5 -16.00 2.77 11.85
C ILE A 5 -17.15 2.13 12.62
N GLU A 6 -17.39 2.52 13.88
CA GLU A 6 -18.30 1.82 14.80
C GLU A 6 -19.78 1.72 14.34
N ASP A 7 -20.28 2.69 13.58
CA ASP A 7 -21.68 2.73 13.10
C ASP A 7 -21.80 2.68 11.57
N GLU A 8 -20.70 2.45 10.86
CA GLU A 8 -20.70 2.35 9.39
C GLU A 8 -20.50 0.88 8.97
N SER A 9 -21.27 0.45 7.97
CA SER A 9 -21.18 -0.91 7.41
C SER A 9 -20.70 -0.92 5.95
N ASN A 10 -20.66 0.24 5.31
CA ASN A 10 -20.12 0.42 3.99
C ASN A 10 -18.58 0.35 4.02
N VAL A 11 -18.07 -0.81 3.63
CA VAL A 11 -16.63 -1.10 3.57
C VAL A 11 -15.86 -0.06 2.76
N ILE A 12 -16.40 0.39 1.62
CA ILE A 12 -15.71 1.38 0.79
C ILE A 12 -15.61 2.73 1.51
N ALA A 13 -16.66 3.16 2.21
CA ALA A 13 -16.63 4.40 3.00
C ALA A 13 -15.60 4.32 4.14
N ILE A 14 -15.56 3.17 4.83
CA ILE A 14 -14.58 2.90 5.90
C ILE A 14 -13.16 2.97 5.35
N LEU A 15 -12.85 2.18 4.31
CA LEU A 15 -11.49 2.13 3.73
C LEU A 15 -11.07 3.48 3.16
N SER A 16 -12.00 4.24 2.58
CA SER A 16 -11.72 5.61 2.12
C SER A 16 -11.30 6.51 3.27
N ASN A 17 -12.06 6.53 4.37
CA ASN A 17 -11.73 7.34 5.56
C ASN A 17 -10.45 6.86 6.25
N VAL A 18 -10.22 5.55 6.33
CA VAL A 18 -8.98 5.01 6.92
C VAL A 18 -7.77 5.40 6.08
N SER A 19 -7.86 5.33 4.74
CA SER A 19 -6.76 5.75 3.86
C SER A 19 -6.41 7.24 4.06
N ALA A 20 -7.43 8.10 4.19
CA ALA A 20 -7.25 9.53 4.46
C ALA A 20 -6.62 9.77 5.83
N LEU A 21 -7.14 9.10 6.88
CA LEU A 21 -6.62 9.23 8.23
C LEU A 21 -5.14 8.80 8.32
N LEU A 22 -4.77 7.70 7.67
CA LEU A 22 -3.37 7.24 7.63
C LEU A 22 -2.50 8.25 6.87
N ASN A 23 -2.98 8.77 5.74
CA ASN A 23 -2.26 9.76 4.96
C ASN A 23 -1.97 11.06 5.75
N ASP A 24 -2.92 11.49 6.58
CA ASP A 24 -2.77 12.71 7.38
C ASP A 24 -1.83 12.56 8.59
N ASN A 25 -1.57 11.32 9.03
CA ASN A 25 -0.83 11.05 10.28
C ASN A 25 0.52 10.35 10.05
N LEU A 26 0.80 9.86 8.85
CA LEU A 26 2.08 9.25 8.50
C LEU A 26 2.94 10.23 7.71
N ASP A 27 4.05 10.65 8.31
CA ASP A 27 5.06 11.43 7.61
C ASP A 27 5.88 10.54 6.66
N GLN A 28 6.31 11.11 5.53
CA GLN A 28 7.23 10.48 4.57
C GLN A 28 6.68 9.24 3.83
N ILE A 29 5.38 9.24 3.53
CA ILE A 29 4.77 8.27 2.60
C ILE A 29 4.44 8.94 1.26
N ASN A 30 4.46 8.17 0.17
CA ASN A 30 4.08 8.60 -1.18
C ASN A 30 2.72 8.02 -1.63
N TRP A 31 2.28 6.93 -0.99
CA TRP A 31 1.04 6.23 -1.28
C TRP A 31 0.57 5.46 -0.04
N VAL A 32 -0.73 5.45 0.22
CA VAL A 32 -1.35 4.60 1.24
C VAL A 32 -2.76 4.19 0.82
N GLY A 33 -3.13 2.93 0.98
CA GLY A 33 -4.42 2.44 0.53
C GLY A 33 -4.56 0.93 0.64
N PHE A 34 -5.56 0.40 -0.03
CA PHE A 34 -5.96 -0.99 0.10
C PHE A 34 -6.07 -1.68 -1.25
N TYR A 35 -5.76 -2.98 -1.27
CA TYR A 35 -6.17 -3.89 -2.32
C TYR A 35 -7.10 -4.95 -1.72
N LEU A 36 -8.19 -5.26 -2.43
CA LEU A 36 -9.21 -6.21 -2.00
C LEU A 36 -9.06 -7.53 -2.78
N MET A 37 -9.27 -8.64 -2.11
CA MET A 37 -9.24 -9.96 -2.74
C MET A 37 -10.53 -10.21 -3.52
N GLU A 38 -10.46 -10.29 -4.84
CA GLU A 38 -11.59 -10.63 -5.71
C GLU A 38 -11.15 -11.64 -6.76
N ASN A 39 -11.94 -12.71 -6.95
CA ASN A 39 -11.71 -13.74 -7.98
C ASN A 39 -10.28 -14.35 -8.00
N GLY A 40 -9.59 -14.36 -6.86
CA GLY A 40 -8.24 -14.93 -6.73
C GLY A 40 -7.10 -13.96 -7.06
N GLU A 41 -7.39 -12.68 -7.21
CA GLU A 41 -6.39 -11.61 -7.37
C GLU A 41 -6.69 -10.41 -6.47
N LEU A 42 -5.71 -9.53 -6.33
CA LEU A 42 -5.83 -8.27 -5.61
C LEU A 42 -6.29 -7.17 -6.57
N ILE A 43 -7.42 -6.54 -6.24
CA ILE A 43 -8.01 -5.43 -6.98
C ILE A 43 -7.83 -4.13 -6.19
N LEU A 44 -7.44 -3.06 -6.87
CA LEU A 44 -7.24 -1.75 -6.25
C LEU A 44 -8.52 -1.22 -5.59
N GLY A 45 -8.45 -0.94 -4.29
CA GLY A 45 -9.50 -0.31 -3.50
C GLY A 45 -9.21 1.17 -3.21
N PRO A 46 -9.86 1.78 -2.20
CA PRO A 46 -9.60 3.17 -1.82
C PRO A 46 -8.16 3.44 -1.38
N PHE A 47 -7.62 4.60 -1.79
CA PHE A 47 -6.23 4.99 -1.51
C PHE A 47 -6.04 6.51 -1.55
N GLN A 48 -4.90 6.97 -1.03
CA GLN A 48 -4.36 8.33 -1.16
C GLN A 48 -3.00 8.27 -1.87
N GLY A 49 -2.85 9.01 -2.97
CA GLY A 49 -1.62 9.04 -3.76
C GLY A 49 -1.87 9.16 -5.26
N HIS A 50 -0.83 8.91 -6.05
CA HIS A 50 -0.92 8.85 -7.51
C HIS A 50 -1.61 7.57 -7.99
N PRO A 51 -2.12 7.53 -9.24
CA PRO A 51 -2.70 6.32 -9.82
C PRO A 51 -1.78 5.09 -9.72
N ALA A 52 -2.35 3.95 -9.36
CA ALA A 52 -1.63 2.69 -9.14
C ALA A 52 -2.16 1.56 -10.04
N CYS A 53 -1.52 0.38 -9.98
CA CYS A 53 -1.97 -0.80 -10.73
C CYS A 53 -3.34 -1.28 -10.25
N VAL A 54 -4.25 -1.59 -11.18
CA VAL A 54 -5.59 -2.05 -10.80
C VAL A 54 -5.61 -3.51 -10.37
N HIS A 55 -4.79 -4.37 -10.99
CA HIS A 55 -4.74 -5.82 -10.73
C HIS A 55 -3.34 -6.25 -10.28
N ILE A 56 -3.28 -7.05 -9.22
CA ILE A 56 -2.06 -7.71 -8.73
C ILE A 56 -2.34 -9.20 -8.50
N ALA A 57 -1.62 -10.06 -9.21
CA ALA A 57 -1.72 -11.50 -8.99
C ALA A 57 -1.09 -11.92 -7.65
N VAL A 58 -1.66 -12.94 -6.99
CA VAL A 58 -1.09 -13.51 -5.76
C VAL A 58 0.33 -14.02 -6.01
N GLY A 59 1.23 -13.73 -5.07
CA GLY A 59 2.66 -14.05 -5.16
C GLY A 59 3.47 -13.14 -6.09
N LYS A 60 2.90 -12.03 -6.58
CA LYS A 60 3.60 -11.05 -7.43
C LYS A 60 3.71 -9.69 -6.77
N GLY A 61 4.92 -9.11 -6.81
CA GLY A 61 5.23 -7.87 -6.11
C GLY A 61 5.07 -7.98 -4.59
N VAL A 62 5.30 -6.88 -3.87
CA VAL A 62 5.25 -6.87 -2.40
C VAL A 62 3.86 -7.27 -1.88
N CYS A 63 2.80 -6.67 -2.43
CA CYS A 63 1.43 -6.94 -1.99
C CYS A 63 0.94 -8.35 -2.35
N GLY A 64 1.28 -8.85 -3.54
CA GLY A 64 0.95 -10.23 -3.89
C GLY A 64 1.70 -11.25 -3.04
N THR A 65 2.97 -10.98 -2.69
CA THR A 65 3.74 -11.82 -1.76
C THR A 65 3.16 -11.80 -0.35
N ALA A 66 2.73 -10.64 0.14
CA ALA A 66 2.08 -10.52 1.46
C ALA A 66 0.87 -11.45 1.60
N VAL A 67 0.04 -11.52 0.55
CA VAL A 67 -1.09 -12.46 0.48
C VAL A 67 -0.62 -13.91 0.40
N ALA A 68 0.35 -14.21 -0.46
CA ALA A 68 0.81 -15.59 -0.68
C ALA A 68 1.44 -16.21 0.58
N GLU A 69 2.14 -15.41 1.38
CA GLU A 69 2.80 -15.86 2.61
C GLU A 69 1.94 -15.70 3.86
N ASP A 70 0.78 -15.07 3.74
CA ASP A 70 -0.11 -14.68 4.84
C ASP A 70 0.62 -13.91 5.96
N LYS A 71 1.48 -12.96 5.54
CA LYS A 71 2.37 -12.20 6.43
C LYS A 71 2.55 -10.78 5.93
N SER A 72 2.56 -9.83 6.87
CA SER A 72 2.97 -8.45 6.59
C SER A 72 4.39 -8.43 6.05
N GLN A 73 4.58 -7.67 4.97
CA GLN A 73 5.88 -7.50 4.33
C GLN A 73 6.44 -6.14 4.73
N LEU A 74 7.72 -6.11 5.13
CA LEU A 74 8.49 -4.89 5.37
C LEU A 74 9.66 -4.90 4.39
N VAL A 75 9.55 -4.10 3.33
CA VAL A 75 10.57 -4.05 2.28
C VAL A 75 11.32 -2.72 2.37
N GLU A 76 12.59 -2.81 2.75
CA GLU A 76 13.47 -1.65 2.94
C GLU A 76 13.82 -0.91 1.63
N ASP A 77 14.00 -1.66 0.54
CA ASP A 77 14.20 -1.13 -0.82
C ASP A 77 13.40 -1.96 -1.83
N VAL A 78 12.34 -1.36 -2.37
CA VAL A 78 11.42 -1.98 -3.33
C VAL A 78 12.10 -2.33 -4.67
N ASN A 79 13.19 -1.65 -5.04
CA ASN A 79 13.94 -1.95 -6.26
C ASN A 79 14.79 -3.21 -6.11
N ALA A 80 15.18 -3.54 -4.88
CA ALA A 80 15.91 -4.76 -4.55
C ALA A 80 14.98 -5.98 -4.38
N PHE A 81 13.66 -5.77 -4.34
CA PHE A 81 12.69 -6.84 -4.12
C PHE A 81 12.53 -7.73 -5.37
N PRO A 82 12.78 -9.04 -5.28
CA PRO A 82 12.65 -9.95 -6.41
C PRO A 82 11.18 -10.05 -6.86
N GLY A 83 10.92 -9.75 -8.13
CA GLY A 83 9.57 -9.77 -8.70
C GLY A 83 8.78 -8.47 -8.52
N HIS A 84 9.45 -7.34 -8.30
CA HIS A 84 8.83 -6.02 -8.32
C HIS A 84 8.07 -5.77 -9.65
N ILE A 85 6.76 -5.57 -9.54
CA ILE A 85 5.93 -5.07 -10.64
C ILE A 85 5.87 -3.55 -10.48
N ALA A 86 6.68 -2.84 -11.28
CA ALA A 86 6.61 -1.39 -11.36
C ALA A 86 5.37 -0.98 -12.17
N CYS A 87 4.28 -0.63 -11.49
CA CYS A 87 3.13 0.01 -12.12
C CYS A 87 3.01 1.50 -11.84
N ASP A 88 3.87 2.06 -10.98
CA ASP A 88 4.01 3.49 -10.82
C ASP A 88 5.38 3.91 -11.34
N ALA A 89 5.40 4.83 -12.31
CA ALA A 89 6.64 5.41 -12.83
C ALA A 89 7.36 6.28 -11.78
N ASN A 90 6.69 6.61 -10.66
CA ASN A 90 7.19 7.40 -9.55
C ASN A 90 7.56 6.60 -8.29
N SER A 91 7.67 5.27 -8.35
CA SER A 91 8.42 4.52 -7.32
C SER A 91 9.94 4.82 -7.33
N LYS A 92 10.37 5.86 -8.08
CA LYS A 92 11.75 6.38 -8.14
C LYS A 92 11.96 7.53 -7.16
N ILE A 93 12.97 7.34 -6.33
CA ILE A 93 13.57 8.27 -5.36
C ILE A 93 13.86 9.65 -5.98
N ARG A 94 13.41 10.73 -5.34
CA ARG A 94 13.97 12.07 -5.58
C ARG A 94 15.33 12.15 -4.88
N SER A 95 16.39 11.87 -5.62
CA SER A 95 17.77 12.04 -5.14
C SER A 95 18.08 13.52 -4.97
N GLY A 96 18.10 14.03 -3.74
CA GLY A 96 18.60 15.38 -3.48
C GLY A 96 18.09 16.05 -2.22
N SER A 97 18.44 15.52 -1.04
CA SER A 97 18.75 16.35 0.11
C SER A 97 19.49 15.52 1.16
N THR A 98 20.75 15.88 1.34
CA THR A 98 21.65 15.45 2.41
C THR A 98 20.98 15.59 3.78
N HIS A 99 20.67 14.46 4.43
CA HIS A 99 21.09 14.07 5.79
C HIS A 99 20.23 12.87 6.27
N THR A 100 20.90 11.76 6.55
CA THR A 100 20.47 10.62 7.39
C THR A 100 19.27 9.76 6.93
N GLN A 101 19.59 8.58 6.38
CA GLN A 101 18.85 7.30 6.38
C GLN A 101 17.42 7.30 6.96
N ARG A 102 16.38 7.14 6.11
CA ARG A 102 15.09 6.56 6.51
C ARG A 102 14.49 5.77 5.35
N TRP A 103 14.30 4.48 5.60
CA TRP A 103 13.86 3.45 4.67
C TRP A 103 12.40 3.65 4.27
N TYR A 104 12.10 3.61 2.97
CA TYR A 104 10.73 3.58 2.46
C TYR A 104 10.24 2.14 2.52
N SER A 105 9.32 1.86 3.43
CA SER A 105 8.72 0.54 3.58
C SER A 105 7.33 0.51 2.97
N ASP A 106 7.12 -0.33 1.97
CA ASP A 106 5.78 -0.69 1.51
C ASP A 106 5.17 -1.65 2.54
N TRP A 107 4.29 -1.14 3.39
CA TRP A 107 3.53 -1.95 4.34
C TRP A 107 2.27 -2.48 3.65
N CYS A 108 2.35 -3.66 3.05
CA CYS A 108 1.16 -4.38 2.58
C CYS A 108 0.70 -5.37 3.67
N THR A 109 -0.36 -5.01 4.38
CA THR A 109 -1.01 -5.84 5.43
C THR A 109 -2.36 -6.31 4.92
N ARG A 110 -2.69 -7.58 5.15
CA ARG A 110 -3.99 -8.17 4.78
C ARG A 110 -5.11 -7.52 5.61
N TYR A 111 -6.14 -7.01 4.93
CA TYR A 111 -7.45 -6.70 5.51
C TYR A 111 -8.53 -7.44 4.70
#